data_AF-A0AAY4DCG3-F1
#
_entry.id   AF-A0AAY4DCG3-F1
#
_cell.length_a   1.000
_cell.length_b   1.000
_cell.length_c   1.000
_cell.angle_alpha   90.00
_cell.angle_beta   90.00
_cell.angle_gamma   90.00
#
_symmetry.space_group_name_H-M   'P 1'
#
loop_
_entity.id
_entity.type
_entity.pdbx_description
1 polymer ?
#
loop_
_entity_poly.entity_id
_entity_poly.type
_entity_poly.pdbx_seq_one_letter_code
_entity_poly.pdbx_strand_id
1 'polypeptide(L)'
;MLKTITYKGCQSVEEVEMTYCEGSCNTYSKYSELEASMKHTCTCCRESRTSNRTVDLFCLNGITTPYTYTHVHQCQCSETDCRTRWVPILGVRSKTFTK
;
A
#
# COMPACT_ATOMS: atom_id res chain seq x y z
N MET A 1 10.13 4.23 9.53
CA MET A 1 9.44 5.07 10.53
C MET A 1 9.19 4.22 11.76
N LEU A 2 9.45 4.72 12.97
CA LEU A 2 9.13 3.99 14.19
C LEU A 2 7.67 4.23 14.58
N LYS A 3 6.97 3.18 15.02
CA LYS A 3 5.58 3.28 15.46
C LYS A 3 5.19 2.09 16.34
N THR A 4 4.34 2.34 17.33
CA THR A 4 3.70 1.29 18.14
C THR A 4 2.64 0.54 17.31
N ILE A 5 2.69 -0.78 17.34
CA ILE A 5 1.68 -1.62 16.67
C ILE A 5 0.55 -1.88 17.66
N THR A 6 -0.68 -1.56 17.28
CA THR A 6 -1.89 -1.87 18.06
C THR A 6 -2.80 -2.81 17.28
N TYR A 7 -3.13 -3.96 17.86
CA TYR A 7 -4.01 -4.95 17.24
C TYR A 7 -4.86 -5.64 18.30
N LYS A 8 -6.19 -5.68 18.10
CA LYS A 8 -7.17 -6.31 19.01
C LYS A 8 -7.02 -5.90 20.49
N GLY A 9 -6.69 -4.63 20.76
CA GLY A 9 -6.52 -4.13 22.12
C GLY A 9 -5.19 -4.51 22.79
N CYS A 10 -4.26 -5.07 22.03
CA CYS A 10 -2.87 -5.34 22.43
C CYS A 10 -1.93 -4.37 21.73
N GLN A 11 -0.79 -4.06 22.35
CA GLN A 11 0.20 -3.13 21.81
C GLN A 11 1.63 -3.65 21.92
N SER A 12 2.51 -3.26 21.00
CA SER A 12 3.94 -3.56 21.12
C SER A 12 4.54 -2.80 22.32
N VAL A 13 5.49 -3.42 23.03
CA VAL A 13 6.19 -2.77 24.16
C VAL A 13 7.02 -1.60 23.67
N GLU A 14 7.75 -1.85 22.59
CA GLU A 14 8.65 -0.89 21.97
C GLU A 14 8.07 -0.42 20.64
N GLU A 15 8.55 0.73 20.17
CA GLU A 15 8.27 1.16 18.82
C GLU A 15 8.96 0.23 17.83
N VAL A 16 8.22 -0.15 16.80
CA VAL A 16 8.70 -1.07 15.78
C VAL A 16 8.99 -0.29 14.51
N GLU A 17 10.11 -0.61 13.86
CA GLU A 17 10.42 -0.06 12.55
C GLU A 17 9.45 -0.59 11.49
N MET A 18 8.57 0.30 11.06
CA MET A 18 7.63 0.08 9.97
C MET A 18 7.98 1.00 8.79
N THR A 19 8.25 0.36 7.66
CA THR A 19 8.53 0.97 6.38
C THR A 19 7.31 0.84 5.48
N TYR A 20 7.11 1.80 4.59
CA TYR A 20 5.97 1.84 3.69
C TYR A 20 6.37 2.43 2.34
N CYS A 21 5.57 2.15 1.31
CA CYS A 21 5.75 2.72 -0.02
C CYS A 21 4.87 3.96 -0.19
N GLU A 22 5.47 5.07 -0.60
CA GLU A 22 4.76 6.29 -0.99
C GLU A 22 5.46 6.90 -2.20
N GLY A 23 4.70 7.27 -3.22
CA GLY A 23 5.25 7.84 -4.44
C GLY A 23 4.25 7.88 -5.60
N SER A 24 4.61 8.64 -6.64
CA SER A 24 3.85 8.71 -7.88
C SER A 24 4.48 7.80 -8.94
N CYS A 25 3.66 6.97 -9.59
CA CYS A 25 4.09 6.10 -10.68
C CYS A 25 3.49 6.57 -12.02
N ASN A 26 4.17 6.25 -13.12
CA ASN A 26 3.76 6.66 -14.45
C ASN A 26 2.50 5.91 -14.90
N THR A 27 1.41 6.64 -15.10
CA THR A 27 0.14 6.13 -15.60
C THR A 27 -0.29 6.98 -16.80
N TYR A 28 -0.97 6.39 -17.76
CA TYR A 28 -1.52 7.13 -18.89
C TYR A 28 -2.82 6.51 -19.40
N SER A 29 -3.65 7.36 -20.00
CA SER A 29 -4.80 6.96 -20.80
C SER A 29 -4.74 7.76 -22.08
N LYS A 30 -4.45 7.11 -23.21
CA LYS A 30 -4.28 7.78 -24.50
C LYS A 30 -4.89 6.95 -25.63
N TYR A 31 -5.38 7.62 -26.66
CA TYR A 31 -5.85 6.94 -27.87
C TYR A 31 -4.68 6.26 -28.57
N SER A 32 -4.86 5.00 -28.95
CA SER A 32 -3.88 4.21 -29.72
C SER A 32 -4.43 4.00 -31.12
N GLU A 33 -3.81 4.64 -32.11
CA GLU A 33 -4.22 4.52 -33.51
C GLU A 33 -4.16 3.08 -34.01
N LEU A 34 -3.16 2.32 -33.55
CA LEU A 34 -2.99 0.90 -33.90
C LEU A 34 -4.17 0.03 -33.45
N GLU A 35 -4.78 0.36 -32.32
CA GLU A 35 -5.86 -0.41 -31.71
C GLU A 35 -7.23 0.25 -31.91
N ALA A 36 -7.27 1.37 -32.65
CA ALA A 36 -8.43 2.25 -32.83
C ALA A 36 -9.22 2.54 -31.53
N SER A 37 -8.53 2.56 -30.37
CA SER A 37 -9.17 2.57 -29.06
C SER A 37 -8.32 3.24 -27.99
N MET A 38 -8.96 3.59 -26.86
CA MET A 38 -8.26 4.13 -25.70
C MET A 38 -7.41 3.06 -25.02
N LYS A 39 -6.09 3.28 -24.98
CA LYS A 39 -5.14 2.46 -24.22
C LYS A 39 -4.94 3.07 -22.84
N HIS A 40 -5.06 2.22 -21.83
CA HIS A 40 -4.84 2.57 -20.44
C HIS A 40 -3.62 1.79 -19.91
N THR A 41 -2.75 2.46 -19.17
CA THR A 41 -1.67 1.83 -18.42
C THR A 41 -1.69 2.43 -17.04
N CYS A 42 -1.93 1.58 -16.04
CA CYS A 42 -2.00 1.97 -14.65
C CYS A 42 -0.90 1.25 -13.87
N THR A 43 -0.11 2.03 -13.15
CA THR A 43 0.91 1.50 -12.25
C THR A 43 0.72 2.08 -10.86
N CYS A 44 0.94 1.26 -9.84
CA CYS A 44 0.88 1.67 -8.44
C CYS A 44 2.24 1.47 -7.78
N CYS A 45 2.59 2.39 -6.86
CA CYS A 45 3.74 2.22 -5.99
C CYS A 45 3.43 1.09 -5.01
N ARG A 46 4.13 -0.05 -5.14
CA ARG A 46 3.94 -1.24 -4.31
C ARG A 46 5.27 -1.81 -3.85
N GLU A 47 5.20 -2.59 -2.78
CA GLU A 47 6.32 -3.34 -2.24
C GLU A 47 6.82 -4.39 -3.25
N SER A 48 8.11 -4.31 -3.60
CA SER A 48 8.77 -5.28 -4.49
C SER A 48 9.59 -6.31 -3.73
N ARG A 49 10.08 -5.94 -2.54
CA ARG A 49 10.81 -6.83 -1.64
C ARG A 49 10.32 -6.65 -0.22
N THR A 50 9.90 -7.75 0.39
CA THR A 50 9.35 -7.78 1.75
C THR A 50 9.95 -8.89 2.59
N SER A 51 9.76 -8.79 3.89
CA SER A 51 10.00 -9.87 4.84
C SER A 51 8.95 -9.85 5.93
N ASN A 52 8.54 -11.01 6.43
CA ASN A 52 7.72 -11.08 7.62
C ASN A 52 8.59 -10.84 8.86
N ARG A 53 8.14 -9.92 9.73
CA ARG A 53 8.75 -9.67 11.04
C ARG A 53 7.71 -9.96 12.12
N THR A 54 8.12 -10.66 13.16
CA THR A 54 7.25 -11.00 14.29
C THR A 54 7.68 -10.20 15.52
N VAL A 55 6.71 -9.61 16.19
CA VAL A 55 6.89 -8.86 17.43
C VAL A 55 5.86 -9.31 18.46
N ASP A 56 6.18 -9.13 19.72
CA ASP A 56 5.28 -9.47 20.82
C ASP A 56 4.38 -8.28 21.15
N LEU A 57 3.07 -8.52 21.14
CA LEU A 57 2.06 -7.57 21.60
C LEU A 57 1.61 -7.91 23.00
N PHE A 58 1.61 -6.92 23.89
CA PHE A 58 1.13 -7.02 25.25
C PHE A 58 -0.31 -6.52 25.32
N CYS A 59 -1.16 -7.40 25.81
CA CYS A 59 -2.59 -7.16 25.96
C CYS A 59 -2.92 -6.73 27.39
N LEU A 60 -4.03 -6.01 27.58
CA LEU A 60 -4.48 -5.55 28.91
C LEU A 60 -4.77 -6.70 29.89
N ASN A 61 -5.06 -7.90 29.39
CA ASN A 61 -5.26 -9.10 30.20
C ASN A 61 -3.95 -9.76 30.68
N GLY A 62 -2.80 -9.13 30.44
CA GLY A 62 -1.48 -9.65 30.82
C GLY A 62 -0.93 -10.74 29.90
N ILE A 63 -1.62 -11.06 28.81
CA ILE A 63 -1.18 -12.05 27.83
C ILE A 63 -0.29 -11.36 26.78
N THR A 64 0.80 -12.04 26.42
CA THR A 64 1.64 -11.67 25.28
C THR A 64 1.25 -12.51 24.08
N THR A 65 0.95 -11.87 22.95
CA THR A 65 0.58 -12.54 21.69
C THR A 65 1.55 -12.16 20.58
N PRO A 66 2.14 -13.13 19.87
CA PRO A 66 3.00 -12.83 18.73
C PRO A 66 2.17 -12.26 17.57
N TYR A 67 2.64 -11.17 16.97
CA TYR A 67 2.05 -10.53 15.81
C TYR A 67 3.07 -10.44 14.69
N THR A 68 2.70 -10.97 13.53
CA THR A 68 3.56 -10.94 12.35
C THR A 68 3.05 -9.90 11.37
N TYR A 69 3.93 -9.00 10.96
CA TYR A 69 3.65 -7.97 9.98
C TYR A 69 4.62 -8.06 8.80
N THR A 70 4.19 -7.53 7.66
CA THR A 70 5.02 -7.43 6.46
C THR A 70 5.89 -6.17 6.54
N HIS A 71 7.19 -6.34 6.62
CA HIS A 71 8.16 -5.25 6.55
C HIS A 71 8.62 -5.04 5.10
N VAL A 72 8.64 -3.78 4.66
CA VAL A 72 8.97 -3.40 3.28
C VAL A 72 10.45 -3.03 3.17
N HIS A 73 11.19 -3.70 2.30
CA HIS A 73 12.59 -3.35 2.03
C HIS A 73 12.72 -2.44 0.81
N GLN A 74 11.90 -2.68 -0.21
CA GLN A 74 11.98 -1.96 -1.49
C GLN A 74 10.58 -1.78 -2.09
N CYS A 75 10.42 -0.68 -2.83
CA CYS A 75 9.20 -0.32 -3.53
C CYS A 75 9.49 -0.15 -5.02
N GLN A 76 8.55 -0.52 -5.87
CA GLN A 76 8.61 -0.33 -7.31
C GLN A 76 7.22 -0.01 -7.87
N CYS A 77 7.19 0.57 -9.07
CA CYS A 77 5.95 0.74 -9.80
C CYS A 77 5.55 -0.58 -10.44
N SER A 78 4.43 -1.14 -10.00
CA SER A 78 3.89 -2.41 -10.50
C SER A 78 2.62 -2.15 -11.31
N GLU A 79 2.47 -2.85 -12.43
CA GLU A 79 1.28 -2.75 -13.28
C GLU A 79 0.04 -3.27 -12.54
N THR A 80 -1.08 -2.57 -12.70
CA THR A 80 -2.34 -2.89 -12.03
C THR A 80 -3.51 -2.65 -12.97
N ASP A 81 -4.55 -3.47 -12.92
CA ASP A 81 -5.78 -3.22 -13.67
C ASP A 81 -6.62 -2.13 -13.00
N CYS A 82 -6.80 -1.01 -13.70
CA CYS A 82 -7.65 0.11 -13.28
C CYS A 82 -9.16 -0.22 -13.30
N ARG A 83 -9.58 -1.33 -13.92
CA ARG A 83 -11.00 -1.71 -14.03
C ARG A 83 -11.59 -2.28 -12.74
N THR A 84 -10.75 -2.73 -11.81
CA THR A 84 -11.21 -3.33 -10.55
C THR A 84 -11.02 -2.40 -9.36
N ARG A 85 -12.18 -2.02 -8.78
CA ARG A 85 -12.43 -1.26 -7.53
C ARG A 85 -12.45 0.27 -7.65
N TRP A 86 -13.41 0.78 -8.42
CA TRP A 86 -14.19 1.92 -7.93
C TRP A 86 -15.09 1.44 -6.78
N VAL A 87 -14.55 1.44 -5.56
CA VAL A 87 -15.42 1.66 -4.41
C VAL A 87 -15.69 3.17 -4.42
N PRO A 88 -16.94 3.64 -4.35
CA PRO A 88 -17.21 5.07 -4.22
C PRO A 88 -16.77 5.50 -2.82
N ILE A 89 -15.46 5.66 -2.62
CA ILE A 89 -14.92 6.33 -1.46
C ILE A 89 -15.20 7.82 -1.72
N LEU A 90 -16.20 8.35 -1.02
CA LEU A 90 -16.47 9.77 -0.92
C LEU A 90 -15.14 10.50 -0.65
N GLY A 91 -14.59 11.20 -1.64
CA GLY A 91 -13.35 11.96 -1.49
C GLY A 91 -12.24 11.74 -2.52
N VAL A 92 -12.46 11.04 -3.64
CA VAL A 92 -11.47 11.06 -4.74
C VAL A 92 -11.41 12.48 -5.32
N ARG A 93 -10.37 13.25 -5.00
CA ARG A 93 -10.06 14.50 -5.71
C ARG A 93 -9.76 14.13 -7.17
N SER A 94 -10.72 14.35 -8.06
CA SER A 94 -10.48 14.29 -9.50
C SER A 94 -9.50 15.39 -9.85
N LYS A 95 -8.30 15.01 -10.27
CA LYS A 95 -7.36 15.93 -10.90
C LYS A 95 -7.55 15.83 -12.41
N THR A 96 -7.72 16.96 -13.07
CA THR A 96 -7.75 17.03 -14.54
C THR A 96 -6.32 17.01 -15.04
N PHE A 97 -5.98 16.01 -15.85
CA PHE A 97 -4.68 15.90 -16.49
C PHE A 97 -4.89 15.90 -18.00
N THR A 98 -4.58 17.02 -18.64
CA THR A 98 -4.44 17.11 -20.09
C THR A 98 -3.07 17.73 -20.32
N LYS A 99 -2.26 17.08 -21.17
CA LYS A 99 -0.97 17.63 -21.56
C LYS A 99 -1.15 18.55 -22.77
#